data_AF-A0A166ZNG7-F1
#
_entry.id   AF-A0A166ZNG7-F1
#
_cell.length_a   1.000
_cell.length_b   1.000
_cell.length_c   1.000
_cell.angle_alpha   90.00
_cell.angle_beta   90.00
_cell.angle_gamma   90.00
#
_symmetry.space_group_name_H-M   'P 1'
#
loop_
_entity.id
_entity.type
_entity.pdbx_description
1 polymer ?
#
loop_
_entity_poly.entity_id
_entity_poly.type
_entity_poly.pdbx_seq_one_letter_code
_entity_poly.pdbx_strand_id
1 'polypeptide(L)' 'MSLFSHLELVKESRSTINQHQNLVDIMFLIISAITSGCEGWQDIEIYGNKNCHG' A
#
# COMPACT_ATOMS: atom_id res chain seq x y z
N MET A 1 -9.50 18.50 -4.80
CA MET A 1 -8.88 17.69 -3.75
C MET A 1 -8.97 16.23 -4.19
N SER A 2 -7.85 15.53 -4.37
CA SER A 2 -7.83 14.11 -4.75
C SER A 2 -7.70 13.21 -3.51
N LEU A 3 -7.95 11.92 -3.67
CA LEU A 3 -7.69 10.92 -2.62
C LEU A 3 -6.23 10.95 -2.18
N PHE A 4 -5.29 11.02 -3.13
CA PHE A 4 -3.85 11.07 -2.86
C PHE A 4 -3.45 12.28 -2.01
N SER A 5 -4.02 13.47 -2.27
CA SER A 5 -3.75 14.66 -1.45
C SER A 5 -4.20 14.52 0.01
N HIS A 6 -5.23 13.70 0.28
CA HIS A 6 -5.63 13.40 1.66
C HIS A 6 -4.76 12.32 2.31
N LEU A 7 -4.30 11.33 1.54
CA LEU A 7 -3.41 10.28 2.04
C LEU A 7 -2.03 10.83 2.40
N GLU A 8 -1.54 11.84 1.67
CA GLU A 8 -0.29 12.54 1.97
C GLU A 8 -0.31 13.29 3.31
N LEU A 9 -1.49 13.65 3.83
CA LEU A 9 -1.62 14.28 5.15
C LEU A 9 -1.40 13.30 6.30
N VAL A 10 -1.40 11.98 6.02
CA VAL A 10 -1.17 10.98 7.05
C VAL A 10 0.29 11.02 7.49
N LYS A 11 0.48 11.26 8.79
CA LYS A 11 1.81 11.33 9.40
C LYS A 11 2.51 9.97 9.33
N GLU A 12 3.75 9.98 8.86
CA GLU A 12 4.61 8.81 8.88
C GLU A 12 4.89 8.36 10.33
N SER A 13 4.45 7.15 10.66
CA SER A 13 4.57 6.55 11.99
C SER A 13 5.55 5.38 12.01
N ARG A 14 5.96 4.88 10.83
CA ARG A 14 6.95 3.79 10.75
C ARG A 14 8.32 4.31 11.16
N SER A 15 9.08 3.46 11.86
CA SER A 15 10.51 3.67 12.07
C SER A 15 11.25 3.79 10.74
N THR A 16 12.34 4.55 10.69
CA THR A 16 13.15 4.77 9.48
C THR A 16 13.60 3.47 8.82
N ILE A 17 13.90 2.43 9.61
CA ILE A 17 14.26 1.09 9.11
C ILE A 17 13.11 0.40 8.36
N ASN A 18 11.85 0.81 8.55
CA ASN A 18 10.67 0.23 7.89
C ASN A 18 10.09 1.15 6.79
N GLN A 19 10.83 2.20 6.40
CA GLN A 19 10.41 3.15 5.36
C GLN A 19 11.03 2.82 3.99
N HIS A 20 10.95 1.55 3.58
CA HIS A 20 11.49 1.12 2.27
C HIS A 20 10.62 1.54 1.08
N GLN A 21 9.32 1.72 1.34
CA GLN A 21 8.32 2.14 0.36
C GLN A 21 7.55 3.35 0.91
N ASN A 22 7.02 4.19 0.01
CA ASN A 22 6.23 5.35 0.38
C ASN A 22 4.93 4.92 1.08
N LEU A 23 4.55 5.60 2.16
CA LEU A 23 3.32 5.33 2.91
C LEU A 23 2.07 5.44 2.03
N VAL A 24 2.03 6.41 1.13
CA VAL A 24 0.89 6.64 0.24
C VAL A 24 0.73 5.47 -0.73
N ASP A 25 1.83 4.95 -1.26
CA ASP A 25 1.83 3.77 -2.15
C ASP A 25 1.35 2.52 -1.39
N ILE A 26 1.80 2.34 -0.15
CA ILE A 26 1.34 1.23 0.71
C ILE A 26 -0.16 1.37 1.01
N MET A 27 -0.65 2.57 1.34
CA MET A 27 -2.07 2.81 1.58
C MET A 27 -2.92 2.54 0.34
N PHE A 28 -2.43 2.93 -0.83
CA PHE A 28 -3.09 2.63 -2.09
C PHE A 28 -3.21 1.11 -2.32
N LEU A 29 -2.14 0.36 -2.06
CA LEU A 29 -2.15 -1.11 -2.17
C LEU A 29 -3.15 -1.76 -1.19
N ILE A 30 -3.20 -1.28 0.05
CA ILE A 30 -4.16 -1.77 1.05
C ILE A 30 -5.60 -1.50 0.61
N ILE A 31 -5.90 -0.27 0.15
CA ILE A 31 -7.22 0.09 -0.36
C ILE A 31 -7.58 -0.80 -1.56
N SER A 32 -6.66 -0.96 -2.51
CA SER A 32 -6.86 -1.79 -3.71
C SER A 32 -7.19 -3.24 -3.35
N ALA A 33 -6.49 -3.81 -2.38
CA ALA A 33 -6.72 -5.18 -1.93
C ALA A 33 -8.07 -5.34 -1.21
N ILE A 34 -8.43 -4.41 -0.31
CA ILE A 34 -9.74 -4.38 0.33
C ILE A 34 -10.85 -4.31 -0.73
N THR A 35 -10.71 -3.43 -1.72
CA THR A 35 -11.71 -3.29 -2.79
C THR A 35 -11.77 -4.49 -3.73
N SER A 36 -10.70 -5.29 -3.80
CA SER A 36 -10.63 -6.50 -4.63
C SER A 36 -11.13 -7.75 -3.90
N GLY A 37 -11.57 -7.62 -2.64
CA GLY A 37 -12.04 -8.75 -1.83
C GLY A 37 -10.91 -9.65 -1.33
N CYS A 38 -9.67 -9.15 -1.28
CA CYS A 38 -8.54 -9.88 -0.73
C CYS A 38 -8.67 -10.01 0.80
N GLU A 39 -8.39 -11.21 1.32
CA GLU A 39 -8.63 -11.53 2.74
C GLU A 39 -7.36 -11.47 3.59
N GLY A 40 -6.19 -11.22 3.00
CA GLY A 40 -4.94 -11.18 3.75
C GLY A 40 -3.75 -10.48 3.09
N TRP A 41 -2.67 -10.37 3.86
CA TRP A 41 -1.40 -9.76 3.45
C TRP A 41 -0.71 -10.48 2.29
N GLN A 42 -0.94 -11.79 2.15
CA GLN A 42 -0.39 -12.58 1.05
C GLN A 42 -0.96 -12.12 -0.30
N ASP A 43 -2.26 -11.79 -0.35
CA ASP A 43 -2.89 -11.28 -1.57
C ASP A 43 -2.41 -9.85 -1.89
N ILE A 44 -2.12 -9.04 -0.87
CA ILE A 44 -1.53 -7.70 -1.01
C ILE A 44 -0.09 -7.79 -1.54
N GLU A 45 0.69 -8.77 -1.07
CA GLU A 45 2.07 -8.98 -1.52
C GLU A 45 2.15 -9.26 -3.02
N ILE A 46 1.14 -9.94 -3.60
CA ILE A 46 1.04 -10.17 -5.05
C ILE A 46 0.97 -8.84 -5.81
N TYR A 47 0.28 -7.82 -5.29
CA TYR A 47 0.24 -6.49 -5.91
C TYR A 47 1.55 -5.70 -5.74
N GLY A 48 2.26 -5.91 -4.63
CA GLY A 48 3.53 -5.22 -4.35
C GLY A 48 4.76 -5.85 -5.03
N ASN A 49 4.70 -7.16 -5.33
CA ASN A 49 5.80 -7.89 -5.91
C ASN A 49 5.70 -7.81 -7.44
N LYS A 50 6.62 -7.06 -8.08
CA LYS A 50 6.70 -6.91 -9.56
C LYS A 50 6.95 -8.23 -10.31
N ASN A 51 7.05 -9.35 -9.60
CA ASN A 51 7.38 -10.67 -10.13
C ASN A 51 6.14 -11.57 -10.32
N CYS A 52 5.00 -11.01 -10.71
CA CYS A 52 3.97 -11.78 -11.42
C CYS A 52 4.57 -12.36 -12.70
N HIS A 53 5.23 -13.52 -12.58
CA HIS A 53 5.45 -14.41 -13.72
C HIS A 53 4.10 -15.04 -14.01
N GLY A 54 3.50 -14.64 -15.13
CA GLY A 54 2.28 -15.26 -15.64
C GLY A 54 2.45 -16.73 -15.95
#